data_AF-A0A2D6YR54-F1
#
_entry.id   AF-A0A2D6YR54-F1
#
_cell.length_a   1.000
_cell.length_b   1.000
_cell.length_c   1.000
_cell.angle_alpha   90.00
_cell.angle_beta   90.00
_cell.angle_gamma   90.00
#
_symmetry.space_group_name_H-M   'P 1'
#
loop_
_entity.id
_entity.type
_entity.pdbx_description
1 polymer ?
#
loop_
_entity_poly.entity_id
_entity_poly.type
_entity_poly.pdbx_seq_one_letter_code
_entity_poly.pdbx_strand_id
1 'polypeptide(L)'
;MSIIETSITPPPVVGGQWTGPLPANPGAPPARGIDRTAGPPDQASFLRGMVRELGGDPDSAEASTREGIVAVAARRLVADAFVEPMLREAREAAQPTGIFAPGAGEKRFSHLVDRAMADRIVDGHRFGLVDALERSLQRQVTGLTEPASQSGLDPELFA
;
A
#
# COMPACT_ATOMS: atom_id res chain seq x y z
N MET A 1 37.17 54.09 8.74
CA MET A 1 35.96 53.94 7.90
C MET A 1 35.88 52.49 7.45
N SER A 2 35.03 51.69 8.09
CA SER A 2 34.29 50.61 7.43
C SER A 2 33.15 50.20 8.36
N ILE A 3 31.93 50.45 7.89
CA ILE A 3 30.66 50.27 8.59
C ILE A 3 30.27 48.80 8.48
N ILE A 4 30.15 48.09 9.60
CA ILE A 4 29.57 46.75 9.63
C ILE A 4 28.05 46.97 9.69
N GLU A 5 27.40 46.88 8.53
CA GLU A 5 25.95 46.93 8.42
C GLU A 5 25.37 45.63 9.00
N THR A 6 24.95 45.70 10.26
CA THR A 6 24.23 44.60 10.91
C THR A 6 22.78 44.68 10.46
N SER A 7 22.42 43.91 9.44
CA SER A 7 21.03 43.73 9.03
C SER A 7 20.27 42.91 10.07
N ILE A 8 19.63 43.61 11.02
CA ILE A 8 18.65 43.03 11.94
C ILE A 8 17.39 42.72 11.11
N THR A 9 17.20 41.47 10.72
CA THR A 9 15.97 41.01 10.06
C THR A 9 14.84 40.88 11.09
N PRO A 10 13.69 41.54 10.91
CA PRO A 10 12.54 41.38 11.80
C PRO A 10 11.94 39.97 11.69
N PRO A 11 11.39 39.41 12.78
CA PRO A 11 10.78 38.08 12.75
C PRO A 11 9.54 38.08 11.81
N PRO A 12 9.28 36.98 11.10
CA PRO A 12 8.19 36.92 10.14
C PRO A 12 6.82 36.99 10.84
N VAL A 13 5.92 37.81 10.28
CA VAL A 13 4.49 37.85 10.64
C VAL A 13 3.83 36.57 10.13
N VAL A 14 3.09 35.89 11.01
CA VAL A 14 2.36 34.66 10.69
C VAL A 14 1.34 34.94 9.57
N GLY A 15 1.53 34.30 8.41
CA GLY A 15 0.65 34.39 7.24
C GLY A 15 1.27 35.04 5.99
N GLY A 16 2.49 35.55 6.05
CA GLY A 16 3.20 36.07 4.87
C GLY A 16 3.84 34.98 4.03
N GLN A 17 3.56 34.94 2.73
CA GLN A 17 4.30 34.09 1.78
C GLN A 17 5.76 34.56 1.72
N TRP A 18 6.69 33.62 1.88
CA TRP A 18 8.11 33.92 1.95
C TRP A 18 8.66 34.18 0.53
N THR A 19 9.41 35.28 0.34
CA THR A 19 9.89 35.77 -0.97
C THR A 19 11.43 35.78 -1.10
N GLY A 20 12.15 35.09 -0.22
CA GLY A 20 13.62 35.00 -0.25
C GLY A 20 14.17 33.84 -1.11
N PRO A 21 15.49 33.68 -1.22
CA PRO A 21 16.15 32.47 -1.76
C PRO A 21 16.24 31.35 -0.71
N LEU A 22 15.96 30.10 -1.10
CA LEU A 22 15.68 29.02 -0.14
C LEU A 22 16.94 28.72 0.66
N PRO A 23 16.87 28.63 2.01
CA PRO A 23 18.02 28.20 2.78
C PRO A 23 18.39 26.78 2.32
N ALA A 24 19.64 26.59 1.92
CA ALA A 24 20.16 25.28 1.56
C ALA A 24 19.96 24.34 2.76
N ASN A 25 19.18 23.28 2.57
CA ASN A 25 18.91 22.30 3.63
C ASN A 25 20.19 21.48 3.89
N PRO A 26 20.89 21.65 5.03
CA PRO A 26 22.17 20.99 5.28
C PRO A 26 22.03 19.50 5.65
N GLY A 27 20.84 18.90 5.46
CA GLY A 27 20.58 17.48 5.67
C GLY A 27 19.90 16.77 4.51
N ALA A 28 19.75 17.41 3.34
CA ALA A 28 19.23 16.73 2.17
C ALA A 28 20.27 15.70 1.69
N PRO A 29 19.95 14.39 1.62
CA PRO A 29 20.84 13.44 0.93
C PRO A 29 21.06 13.98 -0.48
N PRO A 30 22.30 13.88 -1.03
CA PRO A 30 22.58 14.41 -2.36
C PRO A 30 21.53 13.87 -3.30
N ALA A 31 20.82 14.76 -3.99
CA ALA A 31 19.86 14.41 -5.01
C ALA A 31 20.58 13.43 -5.94
N ARG A 32 20.24 12.13 -5.80
CA ARG A 32 20.89 11.03 -6.48
C ARG A 32 20.75 11.36 -7.96
N GLY A 33 21.85 11.81 -8.56
CA GLY A 33 21.90 12.06 -9.99
C GLY A 33 21.37 10.80 -10.65
N ILE A 34 20.28 10.93 -11.38
CA ILE A 34 19.81 9.90 -12.30
C ILE A 34 20.90 9.77 -13.36
N ASP A 35 21.92 8.97 -13.03
CA ASP A 35 22.94 8.56 -13.95
C ASP A 35 22.23 7.84 -15.09
N ARG A 36 22.10 8.54 -16.22
CA ARG A 36 21.32 8.11 -17.38
C ARG A 36 22.09 7.04 -18.19
N THR A 37 23.10 6.42 -17.57
CA THR A 37 23.85 5.27 -18.03
C THR A 37 23.31 3.97 -17.39
N ALA A 38 21.99 3.85 -17.27
CA ALA A 38 21.37 2.63 -16.78
C ALA A 38 21.48 1.54 -17.85
N GLY A 39 22.18 0.45 -17.52
CA GLY A 39 21.99 -0.84 -18.18
C GLY A 39 20.51 -1.26 -18.14
N PRO A 40 20.11 -2.33 -18.87
CA PRO A 40 18.73 -2.78 -18.90
C PRO A 40 18.17 -2.90 -17.47
N PRO A 41 16.92 -2.44 -17.23
CA PRO A 41 16.37 -2.35 -15.89
C PRO A 41 16.42 -3.72 -15.22
N ASP A 42 17.02 -3.78 -14.03
CA ASP A 42 17.05 -4.99 -13.21
C ASP A 42 15.63 -5.34 -12.78
N GLN A 43 15.01 -6.25 -13.54
CA GLN A 43 13.65 -6.72 -13.30
C GLN A 43 13.50 -7.24 -11.87
N ALA A 44 14.47 -8.00 -11.35
CA ALA A 44 14.39 -8.57 -10.01
C ALA A 44 14.30 -7.48 -8.92
N SER A 45 15.04 -6.39 -9.07
CA SER A 45 14.96 -5.26 -8.12
C SER A 45 13.66 -4.48 -8.21
N PHE A 46 13.10 -4.34 -9.41
CA PHE A 46 11.75 -3.78 -9.58
C PHE A 46 10.70 -4.65 -8.90
N LEU A 47 10.77 -5.97 -9.12
CA LEU A 47 9.83 -6.93 -8.56
C LEU A 47 9.87 -6.93 -7.01
N ARG A 48 11.08 -6.94 -6.42
CA ARG A 48 11.27 -6.81 -4.97
C ARG A 48 10.69 -5.49 -4.42
N GLY A 49 10.84 -4.39 -5.16
CA GLY A 49 10.24 -3.10 -4.81
C GLY A 49 8.71 -3.17 -4.74
N MET A 50 8.08 -3.84 -5.70
CA MET A 50 6.63 -4.03 -5.69
C MET A 50 6.17 -4.93 -4.54
N VAL A 51 6.88 -6.03 -4.25
CA VAL A 51 6.55 -6.89 -3.10
C VAL A 51 6.57 -6.12 -1.80
N ARG A 52 7.59 -5.26 -1.61
CA ARG A 52 7.68 -4.38 -0.44
C ARG A 52 6.48 -3.45 -0.31
N GLU A 53 6.08 -2.80 -1.41
CA GLU A 53 4.92 -1.90 -1.41
C GLU A 53 3.62 -2.64 -1.07
N LEU A 54 3.52 -3.89 -1.53
CA LEU A 54 2.38 -4.76 -1.29
C LEU A 54 2.36 -5.37 0.11
N GLY A 55 3.38 -5.08 0.94
CA GLY A 55 3.50 -5.55 2.32
C GLY A 55 4.04 -6.97 2.46
N GLY A 56 4.58 -7.56 1.39
CA GLY A 56 5.26 -8.86 1.43
C GLY A 56 6.75 -8.74 1.80
N ASP A 57 7.40 -9.88 2.00
CA ASP A 57 8.84 -9.96 2.27
C ASP A 57 9.67 -9.82 0.97
N PRO A 58 10.37 -8.70 0.74
CA PRO A 58 11.16 -8.49 -0.46
C PRO A 58 12.46 -9.31 -0.51
N ASP A 59 12.90 -9.86 0.62
CA ASP A 59 14.12 -10.66 0.72
C ASP A 59 13.85 -12.15 0.46
N SER A 60 12.57 -12.54 0.36
CA SER A 60 12.18 -13.88 -0.03
C SER A 60 12.62 -14.22 -1.47
N ALA A 61 12.99 -15.48 -1.71
CA ALA A 61 13.41 -15.93 -3.05
C ALA A 61 12.33 -15.69 -4.11
N GLU A 62 11.06 -15.86 -3.72
CA GLU A 62 9.88 -15.68 -4.55
C GLU A 62 9.61 -14.20 -4.90
N ALA A 63 10.11 -13.24 -4.10
CA ALA A 63 9.89 -11.81 -4.38
C ALA A 63 10.59 -11.30 -5.65
N SER A 64 11.55 -12.07 -6.15
CA SER A 64 12.24 -11.79 -7.41
C SER A 64 11.56 -12.40 -8.64
N THR A 65 10.45 -13.13 -8.46
CA THR A 65 9.71 -13.80 -9.52
C THR A 65 8.35 -13.15 -9.77
N ARG A 66 7.79 -13.37 -10.96
CA ARG A 66 6.48 -12.84 -11.32
C ARG A 66 5.38 -13.54 -10.53
N GLU A 67 5.53 -14.85 -10.35
CA GLU A 67 4.62 -15.73 -9.62
C GLU A 67 4.53 -15.30 -8.16
N GLY A 68 5.67 -14.99 -7.52
CA GLY A 68 5.69 -14.54 -6.13
C GLY A 68 4.95 -13.21 -5.92
N ILE A 69 5.10 -12.25 -6.84
CA ILE A 69 4.30 -11.01 -6.78
C ILE A 69 2.82 -11.29 -6.92
N VAL A 70 2.43 -12.18 -7.84
CA VAL A 70 1.01 -12.51 -8.02
C VAL A 70 0.44 -13.16 -6.76
N ALA A 71 1.20 -14.02 -6.09
CA ALA A 71 0.80 -14.62 -4.82
C ALA A 71 0.64 -13.57 -3.70
N VAL A 72 1.58 -12.63 -3.57
CA VAL A 72 1.49 -11.53 -2.59
C VAL A 72 0.31 -10.61 -2.91
N ALA A 73 0.06 -10.32 -4.20
CA ALA A 73 -1.05 -9.49 -4.64
C ALA A 73 -2.41 -10.15 -4.36
N ALA A 74 -2.52 -11.45 -4.64
CA ALA A 74 -3.73 -12.21 -4.35
C ALA A 74 -4.04 -12.18 -2.85
N ARG A 75 -3.05 -12.46 -1.99
CA ARG A 75 -3.22 -12.38 -0.53
C ARG A 75 -3.67 -11.00 -0.08
N ARG A 76 -2.99 -9.96 -0.54
CA ARG A 76 -3.31 -8.56 -0.20
C ARG A 76 -4.75 -8.21 -0.59
N LEU A 77 -5.15 -8.58 -1.81
CA LEU A 77 -6.50 -8.29 -2.29
C LEU A 77 -7.57 -8.97 -1.44
N VAL A 78 -7.33 -10.22 -1.02
CA VAL A 78 -8.26 -10.96 -0.17
C VAL A 78 -8.33 -10.36 1.24
N ALA A 79 -7.18 -9.97 1.80
CA ALA A 79 -7.13 -9.30 3.08
C ALA A 79 -7.97 -8.01 3.06
N ASP A 80 -7.73 -7.15 2.07
CA ASP A 80 -8.37 -5.83 1.98
C ASP A 80 -9.85 -5.89 1.58
N ALA A 81 -10.20 -6.72 0.61
CA ALA A 81 -11.53 -6.73 0.01
C ALA A 81 -12.54 -7.62 0.75
N PHE A 82 -12.06 -8.59 1.54
CA PHE A 82 -12.94 -9.59 2.16
C PHE A 82 -12.73 -9.70 3.67
N VAL A 83 -11.49 -9.90 4.12
CA VAL A 83 -11.24 -10.19 5.55
C VAL A 83 -11.36 -8.93 6.42
N GLU A 84 -10.74 -7.82 6.01
CA GLU A 84 -10.82 -6.54 6.71
C GLU A 84 -12.26 -6.05 6.93
N PRO A 85 -13.15 -6.00 5.91
CA PRO A 85 -14.53 -5.56 6.13
C PRO A 85 -15.30 -6.49 7.08
N MET A 86 -15.08 -7.80 7.02
CA MET A 86 -15.69 -8.75 7.98
C MET A 86 -15.24 -8.50 9.42
N LEU A 87 -13.94 -8.24 9.63
CA LEU A 87 -13.41 -7.91 10.96
C LEU A 87 -13.99 -6.60 11.50
N ARG A 88 -14.10 -5.58 10.62
CA ARG A 88 -14.72 -4.30 10.96
C ARG A 88 -16.16 -4.50 11.42
N GLU A 89 -16.96 -5.23 10.65
CA GLU A 89 -18.36 -5.53 10.98
C GLU A 89 -18.49 -6.31 12.29
N ALA A 90 -17.67 -7.34 12.48
CA ALA A 90 -17.65 -8.14 13.70
C ALA A 90 -17.33 -7.28 14.93
N ARG A 91 -16.34 -6.38 14.83
CA ARG A 91 -16.00 -5.45 15.92
C ARG A 91 -17.15 -4.49 16.19
N GLU A 92 -17.75 -3.90 15.15
CA GLU A 92 -18.86 -2.96 15.29
C GLU A 92 -20.07 -3.61 15.96
N ALA A 93 -20.38 -4.86 15.60
CA ALA A 93 -21.45 -5.64 16.21
C ALA A 93 -21.16 -6.04 17.67
N ALA A 94 -19.89 -6.30 18.01
CA ALA A 94 -19.48 -6.79 19.33
C ALA A 94 -19.04 -5.67 20.30
N GLN A 95 -19.27 -4.38 19.98
CA GLN A 95 -18.76 -3.31 20.85
C GLN A 95 -19.42 -3.35 22.24
N PRO A 96 -18.62 -3.43 23.32
CA PRO A 96 -19.16 -3.35 24.66
C PRO A 96 -19.79 -1.97 24.90
N THR A 97 -20.92 -1.95 25.59
CA THR A 97 -21.55 -0.72 26.05
C THR A 97 -21.06 -0.37 27.46
N GLY A 98 -20.93 0.93 27.76
CA GLY A 98 -20.54 1.42 29.10
C GLY A 98 -19.07 1.79 29.24
N ILE A 99 -18.51 1.65 30.45
CA ILE A 99 -17.18 2.19 30.82
C ILE A 99 -16.00 1.53 30.09
N PHE A 100 -16.22 0.36 29.47
CA PHE A 100 -15.23 -0.35 28.66
C PHE A 100 -15.48 -0.23 27.15
N ALA A 101 -16.41 0.66 26.74
CA ALA A 101 -16.65 0.93 25.34
C ALA A 101 -15.37 1.51 24.67
N PRO A 102 -15.12 1.20 23.38
CA PRO A 102 -13.95 1.70 22.69
C PRO A 102 -13.87 3.23 22.74
N GLY A 103 -12.76 3.74 23.26
CA GLY A 103 -12.51 5.17 23.38
C GLY A 103 -12.29 5.85 22.02
N ALA A 104 -12.30 7.19 22.00
CA ALA A 104 -12.04 7.96 20.78
C ALA A 104 -10.65 7.70 20.16
N GLY A 105 -9.66 7.33 20.98
CA GLY A 105 -8.36 6.88 20.49
C GLY A 105 -8.46 5.55 19.73
N GLU A 106 -9.03 4.56 20.38
CA GLU A 106 -9.15 3.20 19.85
C GLU A 106 -9.94 3.16 18.54
N LYS A 107 -11.04 3.92 18.45
CA LYS A 107 -11.84 4.04 17.22
C LYS A 107 -11.04 4.59 16.04
N ARG A 108 -10.13 5.55 16.27
CA ARG A 108 -9.30 6.14 15.21
C ARG A 108 -8.29 5.12 14.65
N PHE A 109 -7.75 4.26 15.49
CA PHE A 109 -6.75 3.26 15.09
C PHE A 109 -7.34 1.89 14.78
N SER A 110 -8.65 1.72 14.92
CA SER A 110 -9.36 0.46 14.71
C SER A 110 -9.11 -0.16 13.33
N HIS A 111 -9.10 0.66 12.28
CA HIS A 111 -8.82 0.20 10.92
C HIS A 111 -7.39 -0.36 10.76
N LEU A 112 -6.40 0.19 11.47
CA LEU A 112 -5.03 -0.35 11.43
C LEU A 112 -4.96 -1.73 12.09
N VAL A 113 -5.73 -1.92 13.16
CA VAL A 113 -5.83 -3.20 13.85
C VAL A 113 -6.52 -4.24 12.95
N ASP A 114 -7.63 -3.86 12.29
CA ASP A 114 -8.31 -4.76 11.35
C ASP A 114 -7.41 -5.19 10.23
N ARG A 115 -6.73 -4.23 9.58
CA ARG A 115 -5.81 -4.49 8.48
C ARG A 115 -4.70 -5.45 8.90
N ALA A 116 -4.05 -5.18 10.03
CA ALA A 116 -2.97 -6.04 10.54
C ALA A 116 -3.47 -7.45 10.91
N MET A 117 -4.71 -7.56 11.41
CA MET A 117 -5.32 -8.85 11.71
C MET A 117 -5.75 -9.59 10.44
N ALA A 118 -6.29 -8.90 9.44
CA ALA A 118 -6.65 -9.44 8.14
C ALA A 118 -5.43 -10.04 7.43
N ASP A 119 -4.33 -9.28 7.38
CA ASP A 119 -3.06 -9.73 6.80
C ASP A 119 -2.58 -11.03 7.49
N ARG A 120 -2.57 -11.06 8.83
CA ARG A 120 -2.19 -12.27 9.60
C ARG A 120 -3.11 -13.46 9.39
N ILE A 121 -4.41 -13.22 9.27
CA ILE A 121 -5.39 -14.29 9.03
C ILE A 121 -5.09 -14.93 7.69
N VAL A 122 -4.93 -14.13 6.63
CA VAL A 122 -4.65 -14.60 5.28
C VAL A 122 -3.30 -15.33 5.19
N ASP A 123 -2.28 -14.87 5.93
CA ASP A 123 -0.98 -15.53 5.97
C ASP A 123 -0.98 -16.84 6.80
N GLY A 124 -1.72 -16.87 7.90
CA GLY A 124 -1.75 -18.00 8.83
C GLY A 124 -2.63 -19.17 8.37
N HIS A 125 -3.61 -18.91 7.49
CA HIS A 125 -4.53 -19.92 6.99
C HIS A 125 -4.42 -20.08 5.47
N ARG A 126 -4.47 -21.32 4.99
CA ARG A 126 -4.54 -21.59 3.56
C ARG A 126 -5.94 -21.30 3.03
N PHE A 127 -6.17 -20.07 2.60
CA PHE A 127 -7.42 -19.66 1.96
C PHE A 127 -7.50 -20.19 0.54
N GLY A 128 -8.44 -21.11 0.27
CA GLY A 128 -8.69 -21.60 -1.10
C GLY A 128 -9.07 -20.49 -2.08
N LEU A 129 -9.61 -19.37 -1.57
CA LEU A 129 -9.92 -18.18 -2.37
C LEU A 129 -8.66 -17.45 -2.85
N VAL A 130 -7.60 -17.41 -2.04
CA VAL A 130 -6.28 -16.89 -2.46
C VAL A 130 -5.73 -17.76 -3.58
N ASP A 131 -5.74 -19.08 -3.41
CA ASP A 131 -5.25 -20.04 -4.43
C ASP A 131 -6.05 -19.93 -5.75
N ALA A 132 -7.35 -19.65 -5.69
CA ALA A 132 -8.19 -19.43 -6.87
C ALA A 132 -7.85 -18.09 -7.56
N LEU A 133 -7.67 -17.04 -6.77
CA LEU A 133 -7.34 -15.70 -7.26
C LEU A 133 -5.93 -15.67 -7.86
N GLU A 134 -4.95 -16.29 -7.22
CA GLU A 134 -3.58 -16.41 -7.72
C GLU A 134 -3.56 -17.08 -9.09
N ARG A 135 -4.25 -18.22 -9.24
CA ARG A 135 -4.40 -18.90 -10.53
C ARG A 135 -5.09 -18.01 -11.58
N SER A 136 -6.08 -17.22 -11.18
CA SER A 136 -6.76 -16.28 -12.07
C SER A 136 -5.84 -15.16 -12.55
N LEU A 137 -5.13 -14.52 -11.62
CA LEU A 137 -4.18 -13.46 -11.91
C LEU A 137 -3.02 -13.99 -12.76
N GLN A 138 -2.48 -15.17 -12.47
CA GLN A 138 -1.43 -15.81 -13.28
C GLN A 138 -1.88 -16.04 -14.72
N ARG A 139 -3.11 -16.53 -14.94
CA ARG A 139 -3.65 -16.69 -16.31
C ARG A 139 -3.74 -15.36 -17.05
N GLN A 140 -4.24 -14.32 -16.38
CA GLN A 140 -4.38 -12.99 -16.96
C GLN A 140 -3.03 -12.35 -17.29
N VAL A 141 -2.06 -12.49 -16.38
CA VAL A 141 -0.70 -11.95 -16.47
C VAL A 141 0.13 -12.67 -17.54
N THR A 142 -0.10 -13.97 -17.75
CA THR A 142 0.56 -14.79 -18.79
C THR A 142 -0.10 -14.64 -20.16
N GLY A 143 -1.26 -13.99 -20.25
CA GLY A 143 -1.98 -13.80 -21.51
C GLY A 143 -2.65 -15.07 -22.05
N LEU A 144 -2.78 -16.11 -21.22
CA LEU A 144 -3.48 -17.35 -21.56
C LEU A 144 -5.00 -17.24 -21.44
N THR A 145 -5.52 -16.05 -21.22
CA THR A 145 -6.96 -15.78 -21.29
C THR A 145 -7.36 -15.80 -22.75
N GLU A 146 -7.85 -16.95 -23.23
CA GLU A 146 -8.80 -16.92 -24.35
C GLU A 146 -9.92 -15.94 -23.98
N PRO A 147 -10.32 -15.06 -24.92
CA PRO A 147 -11.36 -14.08 -24.64
C PRO A 147 -12.57 -14.82 -24.09
N ALA A 148 -13.07 -14.36 -22.95
CA ALA A 148 -14.31 -14.85 -22.39
C ALA A 148 -15.38 -14.75 -23.49
N SER A 149 -15.65 -15.87 -24.14
CA SER A 149 -16.84 -16.06 -24.94
C SER A 149 -17.99 -15.68 -24.03
N GLN A 150 -18.74 -14.68 -24.47
CA GLN A 150 -19.98 -14.21 -23.90
C GLN A 150 -20.93 -15.41 -23.77
N SER A 151 -20.85 -16.17 -22.69
CA SER A 151 -21.91 -17.09 -22.30
C SER A 151 -22.93 -16.27 -21.55
N GLY A 152 -24.01 -15.97 -22.26
CA GLY A 152 -25.09 -15.10 -21.86
C GLY A 152 -25.57 -15.36 -20.44
N LEU A 153 -25.61 -14.28 -19.65
CA LEU A 153 -26.64 -14.14 -18.65
C LEU A 153 -27.92 -13.83 -19.44
N ASP A 154 -28.72 -14.86 -19.71
CA ASP A 154 -30.07 -14.68 -20.23
C ASP A 154 -30.88 -13.89 -19.20
N PRO A 155 -31.35 -12.67 -19.52
CA PRO A 155 -32.09 -11.83 -18.58
C PRO A 155 -33.54 -12.29 -18.33
N GLU A 156 -33.96 -13.44 -18.88
CA GLU A 156 -35.34 -13.94 -18.84
C GLU A 156 -35.67 -14.80 -17.59
N LEU A 157 -34.71 -15.04 -16.68
CA LEU A 157 -34.95 -15.90 -15.50
C LEU A 157 -35.46 -15.13 -14.27
N PHE A 158 -35.68 -13.82 -14.38
CA PHE A 158 -36.14 -12.96 -13.27
C PHE A 158 -37.45 -12.20 -13.56
N ALA A 159 -38.29 -12.69 -14.47
CA ALA A 159 -39.64 -12.16 -14.71
C ALA A 159 -40.71 -13.07 -14.09
#